data_AF-A0A452YKG9-F1
#
_entry.id   AF-A0A452YKG9-F1
#
_cell.length_a   1.000
_cell.length_b   1.000
_cell.length_c   1.000
_cell.angle_alpha   90.00
_cell.angle_beta   90.00
_cell.angle_gamma   90.00
#
_symmetry.space_group_name_H-M   'P 1'
#
loop_
_entity.id
_entity.type
_entity.pdbx_description
1 polymer ?
#
loop_
_entity_poly.entity_id
_entity_poly.type
_entity_poly.pdbx_seq_one_letter_code
_entity_poly.pdbx_strand_id
1 'polypeptide(L)'
;GKSLRWWARRANRPTSTIPVVDKLCGGYSSWWAVLETKLVLSLLRQHLRLSGLLSLLPTSRQSPSTSSKERNGQSESLLFQEVTRERGRAAQAMAMAEQQQQIEHSHLAIRGLNLHVAQAGTGELGTVLFLHGFPEIWYSWRHQMLAVAAAGYRAIAPDWRGYGLSDQPPEPEAAVYRDLEEDLLAVLDALSVPKAYLVAKDFGAMPAYDFALRHPNRTCGVMCLGIPFLHGGSSFTAMPEGFYILRWRVFTLT
;
A
#
# COMPACT_ATOMS: atom_id res chain seq x y z
N GLY A 1 -21.36 7.28 19.01
CA GLY A 1 -21.04 6.36 20.13
C GLY A 1 -21.77 5.01 20.17
N LYS A 2 -22.62 4.64 19.20
CA LYS A 2 -23.31 3.31 19.19
C LYS A 2 -23.00 2.43 17.95
N SER A 3 -22.27 2.95 16.96
CA SER A 3 -21.99 2.28 15.67
C SER A 3 -20.83 1.29 15.68
N LEU A 4 -19.84 1.46 16.58
CA LEU A 4 -18.61 0.66 16.54
C LEU A 4 -18.61 -0.55 17.49
N ARG A 5 -19.67 -0.72 18.29
CA ARG A 5 -19.88 -1.83 19.24
C ARG A 5 -20.03 -3.22 18.59
N TRP A 6 -19.60 -3.39 17.35
CA TRP A 6 -19.89 -4.60 16.58
C TRP A 6 -18.73 -5.06 15.69
N TRP A 7 -17.69 -4.25 15.49
CA TRP A 7 -16.47 -4.53 14.68
C TRP A 7 -15.64 -5.75 15.12
N ALA A 8 -16.19 -6.52 16.05
CA ALA A 8 -15.55 -7.21 17.11
C ALA A 8 -15.74 -8.71 17.09
N ARG A 9 -16.99 -9.09 16.93
CA ARG A 9 -17.47 -10.40 17.33
C ARG A 9 -17.40 -11.43 16.19
N ARG A 10 -16.90 -11.05 15.00
CA ARG A 10 -17.03 -11.88 13.79
C ARG A 10 -15.76 -12.11 12.96
N ALA A 11 -14.59 -11.65 13.41
CA ALA A 11 -13.35 -12.33 13.01
C ALA A 11 -13.25 -13.75 13.64
N ASN A 12 -14.27 -14.16 14.40
CA ASN A 12 -14.53 -15.50 14.92
C ASN A 12 -14.93 -16.56 13.86
N ARG A 13 -14.54 -16.38 12.59
CA ARG A 13 -14.50 -17.47 11.60
C ARG A 13 -13.14 -17.44 10.92
N PRO A 14 -12.42 -18.57 10.82
CA PRO A 14 -11.17 -18.62 10.10
C PRO A 14 -11.44 -18.30 8.63
N THR A 15 -11.15 -17.07 8.20
CA THR A 15 -10.85 -16.79 6.79
C THR A 15 -9.36 -17.05 6.57
N SER A 16 -8.91 -18.27 6.91
CA SER A 16 -7.55 -18.75 6.71
C SER A 16 -7.25 -19.09 5.25
N THR A 17 -8.06 -18.60 4.31
CA THR A 17 -7.95 -18.99 2.91
C THR A 17 -7.92 -17.76 2.01
N ILE A 18 -6.69 -17.38 1.64
CA ILE A 18 -6.33 -16.57 0.47
C ILE A 18 -7.27 -16.79 -0.74
N PRO A 19 -7.75 -18.02 -1.06
CA PRO A 19 -8.69 -18.21 -2.18
C PRO A 19 -10.09 -17.57 -2.03
N VAL A 20 -10.55 -17.19 -0.83
CA VAL A 20 -11.82 -16.45 -0.66
C VAL A 20 -11.67 -14.98 -1.06
N VAL A 21 -10.50 -14.39 -0.80
CA VAL A 21 -10.18 -13.01 -1.23
C VAL A 21 -10.10 -12.95 -2.74
N ASP A 22 -9.51 -13.93 -3.43
CA ASP A 22 -9.50 -13.96 -4.90
C ASP A 22 -10.91 -14.11 -5.51
N LYS A 23 -11.85 -14.76 -4.81
CA LYS A 23 -13.27 -14.83 -5.23
C LYS A 23 -14.05 -13.53 -4.97
N LEU A 24 -13.78 -12.82 -3.88
CA LEU A 24 -14.43 -11.53 -3.56
C LEU A 24 -13.80 -10.34 -4.29
N CYS A 25 -12.49 -10.38 -4.53
CA CYS A 25 -11.76 -9.48 -5.43
C CYS A 25 -11.87 -9.89 -6.90
N GLY A 26 -12.74 -10.87 -7.21
CA GLY A 26 -12.96 -11.43 -8.53
C GLY A 26 -13.29 -10.34 -9.55
N GLY A 27 -12.26 -9.90 -10.27
CA GLY A 27 -12.38 -8.88 -11.32
C GLY A 27 -11.58 -7.59 -11.13
N TYR A 28 -10.70 -7.46 -10.12
CA TYR A 28 -9.64 -6.44 -10.19
C TYR A 28 -8.73 -6.82 -11.37
N SER A 29 -9.06 -6.29 -12.55
CA SER A 29 -8.28 -6.55 -13.75
C SER A 29 -6.84 -6.14 -13.48
N SER A 30 -5.88 -6.92 -13.95
CA SER A 30 -4.45 -6.62 -13.85
C SER A 30 -4.12 -5.17 -14.28
N TRP A 31 -4.93 -4.61 -15.17
CA TRP A 31 -4.87 -3.22 -15.61
C TRP A 31 -5.10 -2.19 -14.50
N TRP A 32 -6.10 -2.38 -13.63
CA TRP A 32 -6.35 -1.47 -12.51
C TRP A 32 -5.23 -1.48 -11.49
N ALA A 33 -4.73 -2.67 -11.12
CA ALA A 33 -3.58 -2.80 -10.23
C ALA A 33 -2.32 -2.13 -10.83
N VAL A 34 -2.10 -2.26 -12.13
CA VAL A 34 -1.01 -1.58 -12.85
C VAL A 34 -1.17 -0.06 -12.82
N LEU A 35 -2.39 0.47 -13.01
CA LEU A 35 -2.65 1.91 -12.95
C LEU A 35 -2.42 2.47 -11.55
N GLU A 36 -2.94 1.82 -10.51
CA GLU A 36 -2.72 2.21 -9.11
C GLU A 36 -1.23 2.18 -8.76
N THR A 37 -0.53 1.14 -9.18
CA THR A 37 0.92 1.00 -8.98
C THR A 37 1.69 2.15 -9.64
N LYS A 38 1.37 2.46 -10.91
CA LYS A 38 1.98 3.57 -11.64
C LYS A 38 1.69 4.91 -10.97
N LEU A 39 0.47 5.10 -10.45
CA LEU A 39 0.10 6.30 -9.71
C LEU A 39 0.93 6.45 -8.43
N VAL A 40 1.01 5.41 -7.60
CA VAL A 40 1.81 5.40 -6.37
C VAL A 40 3.28 5.72 -6.66
N LEU A 41 3.89 5.04 -7.63
CA LEU A 41 5.28 5.29 -8.02
C LEU A 41 5.49 6.71 -8.56
N SER A 42 4.53 7.24 -9.33
CA SER A 42 4.59 8.61 -9.85
C SER A 42 4.56 9.64 -8.74
N LEU A 43 3.66 9.48 -7.75
CA LEU A 43 3.54 10.38 -6.62
C LEU A 43 4.77 10.31 -5.69
N LEU A 44 5.32 9.12 -5.45
CA LEU A 44 6.57 8.97 -4.68
C LEU A 44 7.74 9.70 -5.39
N ARG A 45 7.87 9.53 -6.71
CA ARG A 45 8.89 10.24 -7.50
C ARG A 45 8.68 11.76 -7.48
N GLN A 46 7.44 12.22 -7.59
CA GLN A 46 7.13 13.65 -7.50
C GLN A 46 7.51 14.23 -6.13
N HIS A 47 7.25 13.50 -5.05
CA HIS A 47 7.64 13.93 -3.72
C HIS A 47 9.17 14.03 -3.56
N LEU A 48 9.93 13.03 -4.05
CA LEU A 48 11.40 13.09 -4.06
C LEU A 48 11.92 14.30 -4.87
N ARG A 49 11.26 14.63 -5.99
CA ARG A 49 11.59 15.84 -6.78
C ARG A 49 11.39 17.12 -5.99
N LEU A 50 10.24 17.25 -5.34
CA LEU A 50 9.88 18.44 -4.57
C LEU A 50 10.73 18.58 -3.30
N SER A 51 11.22 17.46 -2.74
CA SER A 51 12.08 17.43 -1.56
C SER A 51 13.56 17.67 -1.86
N GLY A 52 13.95 17.92 -3.12
CA GLY A 52 15.34 18.14 -3.52
C GLY A 52 16.24 16.88 -3.52
N LEU A 53 15.67 15.70 -3.31
CA LEU A 53 16.40 14.42 -3.19
C LEU A 53 16.61 13.69 -4.53
N LEU A 54 16.20 14.29 -5.66
CA LEU A 54 16.30 13.66 -6.98
C LEU A 54 17.72 13.64 -7.58
N SER A 55 18.71 14.26 -6.93
CA SER A 55 20.09 14.31 -7.43
C SER A 55 20.83 12.95 -7.39
N LEU A 56 20.18 11.89 -6.90
CA LEU A 56 20.77 10.55 -6.74
C LEU A 56 20.37 9.54 -7.84
N LEU A 57 19.65 9.96 -8.89
CA LEU A 57 19.39 9.10 -10.06
C LEU A 57 20.30 9.49 -11.22
N PRO A 58 21.01 8.55 -11.86
CA PRO A 58 21.88 8.87 -12.98
C PRO A 58 21.05 9.39 -14.15
N THR A 59 21.25 10.66 -14.49
CA THR A 59 20.69 11.29 -15.68
C THR A 59 21.64 11.02 -16.84
N SER A 60 21.47 9.90 -17.54
CA SER A 60 22.13 9.72 -18.83
C SER A 60 21.39 10.57 -19.89
N ARG A 61 21.70 11.86 -19.96
CA ARG A 61 21.49 12.66 -21.18
C ARG A 61 22.79 12.63 -21.97
N GLN A 62 22.83 11.84 -23.03
CA GLN A 62 23.71 12.12 -24.16
C GLN A 62 22.83 12.52 -25.34
N SER A 63 22.97 13.77 -25.75
CA SER A 63 22.46 14.29 -27.02
C SER A 63 23.46 13.93 -28.13
N PRO A 64 23.06 13.25 -29.22
CA PRO A 64 23.95 13.06 -30.35
C PRO A 64 23.98 14.33 -31.19
N SER A 65 25.17 14.89 -31.36
CA SER A 65 25.49 15.90 -32.37
C SER A 65 25.29 15.33 -33.77
N THR A 66 24.65 16.08 -34.64
CA THR A 66 24.39 15.73 -36.04
C THR A 66 25.65 15.91 -36.90
N SER A 67 26.13 14.85 -37.57
CA SER A 67 26.78 14.99 -38.87
C SER A 67 26.63 13.76 -39.77
N SER A 68 25.91 13.98 -40.88
CA SER A 68 26.05 13.44 -42.23
C SER A 68 26.18 11.93 -42.51
N LYS A 69 25.08 11.43 -43.11
CA LYS A 69 24.95 10.70 -44.39
C LYS A 69 25.60 9.32 -44.58
N GLU A 70 24.72 8.43 -45.04
CA GLU A 70 24.97 7.22 -45.83
C GLU A 70 25.39 5.94 -45.09
N ARG A 71 24.35 5.20 -44.64
CA ARG A 71 24.21 3.72 -44.70
C ARG A 71 22.83 3.32 -44.13
N ASN A 72 21.78 3.53 -44.92
CA ASN A 72 20.39 3.36 -44.45
C ASN A 72 19.84 1.97 -44.83
N GLY A 73 19.58 1.14 -43.82
CA GLY A 73 18.95 -0.19 -43.96
C GLY A 73 19.43 -1.20 -42.92
N GLN A 74 20.75 -1.29 -42.69
CA GLN A 74 21.32 -2.21 -41.67
C GLN A 74 21.46 -1.54 -40.29
N SER A 75 21.60 -0.22 -40.22
CA SER A 75 21.77 0.52 -38.96
C SER A 75 20.48 0.56 -38.12
N GLU A 76 19.31 0.68 -38.76
CA GLU A 76 18.02 0.77 -38.06
C GLU A 76 17.56 -0.58 -37.53
N SER A 77 17.84 -1.67 -38.26
CA SER A 77 17.53 -3.03 -37.79
C SER A 77 18.39 -3.43 -36.60
N LEU A 78 19.67 -3.05 -36.58
CA LEU A 78 20.56 -3.25 -35.44
C LEU A 78 20.13 -2.43 -34.23
N LEU A 79 19.77 -1.15 -34.41
CA LEU A 79 19.21 -0.31 -33.34
C LEU A 79 17.90 -0.88 -32.79
N PHE A 80 17.00 -1.34 -33.65
CA PHE A 80 15.75 -1.96 -33.24
C PHE A 80 15.97 -3.29 -32.50
N GLN A 81 16.92 -4.11 -32.96
CA GLN A 81 17.32 -5.35 -32.28
C GLN A 81 17.98 -5.07 -30.92
N GLU A 82 18.85 -4.06 -30.82
CA GLU A 82 19.47 -3.65 -29.56
C GLU A 82 18.42 -3.14 -28.57
N VAL A 83 17.50 -2.26 -28.99
CA VAL A 83 16.41 -1.76 -28.15
C VAL A 83 15.48 -2.89 -27.69
N THR A 84 15.19 -3.85 -28.56
CA THR A 84 14.36 -5.02 -28.21
C THR A 84 15.09 -5.94 -27.23
N ARG A 85 16.41 -6.10 -27.38
CA ARG A 85 17.26 -6.89 -26.48
C ARG A 85 17.41 -6.24 -25.12
N GLU A 86 17.58 -4.91 -25.05
CA GLU A 86 17.61 -4.14 -23.80
C GLU A 86 16.25 -4.19 -23.09
N ARG A 87 15.14 -4.08 -23.83
CA ARG A 87 13.79 -4.31 -23.27
C ARG A 87 13.63 -5.73 -22.73
N GLY A 88 14.15 -6.72 -23.44
CA GLY A 88 14.18 -8.12 -23.02
C GLY A 88 14.97 -8.32 -21.73
N ARG A 89 16.19 -7.76 -21.63
CA ARG A 89 16.99 -7.81 -20.40
C ARG A 89 16.34 -7.08 -19.24
N ALA A 90 15.72 -5.92 -19.48
CA ALA A 90 15.00 -5.19 -18.45
C ALA A 90 13.79 -5.99 -17.95
N ALA A 91 13.02 -6.61 -18.85
CA ALA A 91 11.90 -7.49 -18.49
C ALA A 91 12.39 -8.74 -17.72
N GLN A 92 13.54 -9.29 -18.10
CA GLN A 92 14.12 -10.47 -17.44
C GLN A 92 14.72 -10.11 -16.07
N ALA A 93 15.36 -8.95 -15.92
CA ALA A 93 15.83 -8.43 -14.65
C ALA A 93 14.67 -8.04 -13.72
N MET A 94 13.58 -7.48 -14.27
CA MET A 94 12.34 -7.23 -13.53
C MET A 94 11.70 -8.55 -13.09
N ALA A 95 11.63 -9.56 -13.96
CA ALA A 95 11.11 -10.89 -13.59
C ALA A 95 11.98 -11.60 -12.54
N MET A 96 13.31 -11.44 -12.61
CA MET A 96 14.23 -11.96 -11.59
C MET A 96 14.11 -11.19 -10.27
N ALA A 97 13.92 -9.87 -10.31
CA ALA A 97 13.65 -9.05 -9.12
C ALA A 97 12.28 -9.37 -8.50
N GLU A 98 11.26 -9.61 -9.32
CA GLU A 98 9.95 -10.11 -8.90
C GLU A 98 10.05 -11.50 -8.25
N GLN A 99 10.93 -12.38 -8.75
CA GLN A 99 11.21 -13.68 -8.12
C GLN A 99 12.04 -13.57 -6.82
N GLN A 100 12.84 -12.53 -6.64
CA GLN A 100 13.66 -12.32 -5.45
C GLN A 100 12.95 -11.57 -4.32
N GLN A 101 11.87 -10.84 -4.61
CA GLN A 101 11.13 -10.08 -3.60
C GLN A 101 9.97 -10.90 -3.04
N GLN A 102 10.30 -11.95 -2.29
CA GLN A 102 9.29 -12.65 -1.52
C GLN A 102 8.75 -11.69 -0.45
N ILE A 103 7.42 -11.57 -0.35
CA ILE A 103 6.79 -10.83 0.73
C ILE A 103 6.97 -11.64 2.01
N GLU A 104 7.68 -11.06 2.97
CA GLU A 104 7.92 -11.65 4.29
C GLU A 104 6.77 -11.31 5.23
N HIS A 105 6.43 -12.26 6.09
CA HIS A 105 5.35 -12.11 7.05
C HIS A 105 5.88 -12.22 8.46
N SER A 106 5.43 -11.31 9.32
CA SER A 106 5.81 -11.28 10.73
C SER A 106 4.61 -10.89 11.59
N HIS A 107 4.69 -11.21 12.87
CA HIS A 107 3.73 -10.75 13.88
C HIS A 107 4.46 -9.85 14.87
N LEU A 108 3.87 -8.68 15.15
CA LEU A 108 4.41 -7.70 16.10
C LEU A 108 3.49 -7.62 17.32
N ALA A 109 4.07 -7.73 18.51
CA ALA A 109 3.35 -7.50 19.75
C ALA A 109 3.12 -5.99 19.97
N ILE A 110 1.94 -5.52 19.62
CA ILE A 110 1.53 -4.12 19.62
C ILE A 110 0.32 -3.94 20.53
N ARG A 111 0.46 -3.14 21.59
CA ARG A 111 -0.65 -2.72 22.46
C ARG A 111 -1.53 -3.89 22.96
N GLY A 112 -0.89 -5.02 23.30
CA GLY A 112 -1.56 -6.22 23.80
C GLY A 112 -2.13 -7.15 22.72
N LEU A 113 -1.82 -6.92 21.44
CA LEU A 113 -2.23 -7.72 20.29
C LEU A 113 -1.03 -8.14 19.46
N ASN A 114 -1.09 -9.30 18.81
CA ASN A 114 -0.15 -9.68 17.77
C ASN A 114 -0.70 -9.23 16.42
N LEU A 115 -0.14 -8.16 15.87
CA LEU A 115 -0.53 -7.64 14.56
C LEU A 115 0.33 -8.28 13.47
N HIS A 116 -0.33 -8.82 12.45
CA HIS A 116 0.34 -9.31 11.25
C HIS A 116 0.84 -8.14 10.41
N VAL A 117 2.07 -8.26 9.93
CA VAL A 117 2.71 -7.32 9.02
C VAL A 117 3.38 -8.06 7.88
N ALA A 118 3.01 -7.69 6.66
CA ALA A 118 3.68 -8.10 5.43
C ALA A 118 4.74 -7.06 5.01
N GLN A 119 5.92 -7.51 4.60
CA GLN A 119 7.07 -6.65 4.29
C GLN A 119 7.77 -7.08 3.00
N ALA A 120 8.29 -6.12 2.24
CA ALA A 120 9.13 -6.39 1.08
C ALA A 120 10.12 -5.25 0.82
N GLY A 121 11.31 -5.57 0.29
CA GLY A 121 12.34 -4.59 -0.05
C GLY A 121 13.19 -4.12 1.14
N THR A 122 14.34 -3.51 0.83
CA THR A 122 15.39 -3.16 1.81
C THR A 122 15.27 -1.75 2.38
N GLY A 123 14.61 -0.82 1.68
CA GLY A 123 14.32 0.51 2.21
C GLY A 123 15.36 1.60 1.98
N GLU A 124 16.26 1.45 1.02
CA GLU A 124 17.28 2.45 0.67
C GLU A 124 16.70 3.84 0.40
N LEU A 125 15.54 3.92 -0.26
CA LEU A 125 14.85 5.18 -0.57
C LEU A 125 13.84 5.62 0.49
N GLY A 126 13.66 4.82 1.55
CA GLY A 126 12.69 5.04 2.62
C GLY A 126 11.61 3.96 2.68
N THR A 127 10.59 4.22 3.49
CA THR A 127 9.52 3.25 3.79
C THR A 127 8.17 3.73 3.28
N VAL A 128 7.39 2.81 2.71
CA VAL A 128 6.00 3.00 2.28
C VAL A 128 5.11 2.09 3.12
N LEU A 129 4.21 2.70 3.89
CA LEU A 129 3.22 2.02 4.73
C LEU A 129 1.87 1.98 4.01
N PHE A 130 1.42 0.78 3.68
CA PHE A 130 0.18 0.52 2.95
C PHE A 130 -0.97 0.18 3.89
N LEU A 131 -2.08 0.90 3.77
CA LEU A 131 -3.23 0.84 4.67
C LEU A 131 -4.47 0.38 3.90
N HIS A 132 -4.90 -0.85 4.14
CA HIS A 132 -6.00 -1.48 3.38
C HIS A 132 -7.38 -0.96 3.75
N GLY A 133 -8.35 -1.19 2.85
CA GLY A 133 -9.75 -0.80 2.99
C GLY A 133 -10.62 -1.84 3.71
N PHE A 134 -11.94 -1.71 3.56
CA PHE A 134 -12.92 -2.68 4.02
C PHE A 134 -13.73 -3.28 2.86
N PRO A 135 -13.98 -4.60 2.82
CA PRO A 135 -13.44 -5.68 3.66
C PRO A 135 -12.17 -6.28 3.04
N GLU A 136 -11.01 -5.67 3.31
CA GLU A 136 -9.73 -6.08 2.72
C GLU A 136 -8.72 -6.51 3.78
N ILE A 137 -7.54 -6.93 3.32
CA ILE A 137 -6.36 -7.27 4.12
C ILE A 137 -5.10 -6.80 3.36
N TRP A 138 -3.91 -6.93 3.96
CA TRP A 138 -2.61 -6.58 3.37
C TRP A 138 -2.46 -7.04 1.91
N TYR A 139 -3.03 -8.21 1.58
CA TYR A 139 -2.93 -8.87 0.27
C TYR A 139 -3.46 -8.01 -0.89
N SER A 140 -4.34 -7.06 -0.61
CA SER A 140 -4.82 -6.07 -1.59
C SER A 140 -3.69 -5.18 -2.13
N TRP A 141 -2.57 -5.08 -1.42
CA TRP A 141 -1.41 -4.28 -1.79
C TRP A 141 -0.26 -5.08 -2.41
N ARG A 142 -0.38 -6.41 -2.53
CA ARG A 142 0.75 -7.29 -2.93
C ARG A 142 1.48 -6.82 -4.19
N HIS A 143 0.75 -6.32 -5.19
CA HIS A 143 1.34 -5.83 -6.44
C HIS A 143 2.11 -4.53 -6.23
N GLN A 144 1.52 -3.58 -5.48
CA GLN A 144 2.13 -2.29 -5.17
C GLN A 144 3.35 -2.46 -4.24
N MET A 145 3.29 -3.40 -3.29
CA MET A 145 4.40 -3.73 -2.40
C MET A 145 5.63 -4.18 -3.19
N LEU A 146 5.46 -5.15 -4.10
CA LEU A 146 6.54 -5.62 -4.96
C LEU A 146 7.06 -4.50 -5.86
N ALA A 147 6.18 -3.67 -6.41
CA ALA A 147 6.59 -2.59 -7.29
C ALA A 147 7.40 -1.48 -6.58
N VAL A 148 7.03 -1.08 -5.36
CA VAL A 148 7.81 -0.09 -4.60
C VAL A 148 9.09 -0.70 -4.04
N ALA A 149 9.06 -1.99 -3.68
CA ALA A 149 10.25 -2.72 -3.27
C ALA A 149 11.27 -2.83 -4.41
N ALA A 150 10.83 -3.15 -5.64
CA ALA A 150 11.66 -3.15 -6.84
C ALA A 150 12.19 -1.75 -7.18
N ALA A 151 11.51 -0.69 -6.75
CA ALA A 151 11.95 0.68 -6.89
C ALA A 151 12.92 1.14 -5.79
N GLY A 152 13.28 0.31 -4.81
CA GLY A 152 14.24 0.62 -3.75
C GLY A 152 13.63 1.09 -2.42
N TYR A 153 12.31 1.03 -2.27
CA TYR A 153 11.64 1.32 -0.98
C TYR A 153 11.46 0.06 -0.14
N ARG A 154 11.18 0.23 1.15
CA ARG A 154 10.67 -0.82 2.03
C ARG A 154 9.15 -0.70 2.04
N ALA A 155 8.47 -1.72 1.55
CA ALA A 155 7.02 -1.85 1.64
C ALA A 155 6.65 -2.49 2.98
N ILE A 156 5.68 -1.91 3.67
CA ILE A 156 5.10 -2.47 4.90
C ILE A 156 3.59 -2.40 4.77
N ALA A 157 2.90 -3.52 4.98
CA ALA A 157 1.44 -3.61 4.94
C ALA A 157 0.93 -4.40 6.16
N PRO A 158 0.51 -3.72 7.25
CA PRO A 158 -0.13 -4.38 8.37
C PRO A 158 -1.58 -4.78 8.03
N ASP A 159 -2.04 -5.88 8.61
CA ASP A 159 -3.46 -6.13 8.77
C ASP A 159 -3.98 -5.35 9.98
N TRP A 160 -5.10 -4.64 9.83
CA TRP A 160 -5.73 -3.95 10.97
C TRP A 160 -6.05 -4.92 12.11
N ARG A 161 -6.12 -4.42 13.35
CA ARG A 161 -6.67 -5.17 14.49
C ARG A 161 -8.01 -5.81 14.11
N GLY A 162 -8.16 -7.10 14.35
CA GLY A 162 -9.36 -7.86 13.99
C GLY A 162 -9.52 -8.20 12.50
N TYR A 163 -8.48 -7.99 11.67
CA TYR A 163 -8.49 -8.37 10.26
C TYR A 163 -7.39 -9.38 9.94
N GLY A 164 -7.67 -10.19 8.91
CA GLY A 164 -6.70 -11.09 8.31
C GLY A 164 -6.01 -11.98 9.33
N LEU A 165 -4.69 -11.82 9.47
CA LEU A 165 -3.85 -12.60 10.37
C LEU A 165 -3.52 -11.88 11.69
N SER A 166 -4.07 -10.68 11.91
CA SER A 166 -3.93 -9.93 13.17
C SER A 166 -4.92 -10.40 14.23
N ASP A 167 -4.51 -10.32 15.49
CA ASP A 167 -5.38 -10.63 16.62
C ASP A 167 -6.65 -9.77 16.65
N GLN A 168 -7.73 -10.37 17.11
CA GLN A 168 -8.93 -9.64 17.54
C GLN A 168 -8.68 -9.01 18.91
N PRO A 169 -9.05 -7.73 19.11
CA PRO A 169 -8.99 -7.17 20.45
C PRO A 169 -9.98 -7.87 21.38
N PRO A 170 -9.73 -7.88 22.70
CA PRO A 170 -10.59 -8.57 23.66
C PRO A 170 -11.97 -7.92 23.78
N GLU A 171 -12.03 -6.59 23.63
CA GLU A 171 -13.27 -5.80 23.65
C GLU A 171 -13.36 -4.91 22.40
N PRO A 172 -13.61 -5.46 21.21
CA PRO A 172 -13.58 -4.62 20.01
C PRO A 172 -14.79 -3.68 19.92
N GLU A 173 -15.79 -3.82 20.79
CA GLU A 173 -16.82 -2.81 21.00
C GLU A 173 -16.28 -1.47 21.48
N ALA A 174 -15.17 -1.51 22.23
CA ALA A 174 -14.48 -0.37 22.79
C ALA A 174 -13.48 0.25 21.80
N ALA A 175 -13.18 -0.46 20.70
CA ALA A 175 -12.24 0.01 19.69
C ALA A 175 -12.75 1.30 19.02
N VAL A 176 -11.87 2.30 18.93
CA VAL A 176 -12.12 3.58 18.30
C VAL A 176 -11.12 3.80 17.16
N TYR A 177 -11.43 4.72 16.23
CA TYR A 177 -10.52 5.04 15.11
C TYR A 177 -9.10 5.40 15.56
N ARG A 178 -8.99 6.08 16.70
CA ARG A 178 -7.70 6.44 17.31
C ARG A 178 -6.82 5.22 17.58
N ASP A 179 -7.40 4.07 17.90
CA ASP A 179 -6.62 2.86 18.12
C ASP A 179 -5.84 2.44 16.88
N LEU A 180 -6.39 2.66 15.68
CA LEU A 180 -5.72 2.32 14.42
C LEU A 180 -4.46 3.18 14.24
N GLU A 181 -4.55 4.46 14.56
CA GLU A 181 -3.40 5.37 14.45
C GLU A 181 -2.33 5.06 15.49
N GLU A 182 -2.73 4.77 16.73
CA GLU A 182 -1.81 4.35 17.79
C GLU A 182 -1.12 3.02 17.44
N ASP A 183 -1.83 2.10 16.79
CA ASP A 183 -1.24 0.87 16.26
C ASP A 183 -0.23 1.16 15.15
N LEU A 184 -0.54 2.06 14.22
CA LEU A 184 0.41 2.44 13.16
C LEU A 184 1.70 3.03 13.74
N LEU A 185 1.57 3.89 14.76
CA LEU A 185 2.73 4.50 15.42
C LEU A 185 3.60 3.41 16.05
N ALA A 186 2.96 2.49 16.78
CA ALA A 186 3.64 1.40 17.45
C ALA A 186 4.25 0.39 16.47
N VAL A 187 3.62 0.13 15.32
CA VAL A 187 4.20 -0.69 14.24
C VAL A 187 5.46 -0.03 13.68
N LEU A 188 5.43 1.27 13.41
CA LEU A 188 6.61 1.99 12.95
C LEU A 188 7.73 1.96 14.00
N ASP A 189 7.41 2.13 15.28
CA ASP A 189 8.39 2.04 16.37
C ASP A 189 9.01 0.64 16.49
N ALA A 190 8.18 -0.41 16.49
CA ALA A 190 8.62 -1.79 16.56
C ALA A 190 9.54 -2.19 15.39
N LEU A 191 9.31 -1.63 14.21
CA LEU A 191 10.13 -1.86 13.01
C LEU A 191 11.30 -0.88 12.87
N SER A 192 11.52 -0.02 13.87
CA SER A 192 12.54 1.04 13.87
C SER A 192 12.46 1.95 12.63
N VAL A 193 11.24 2.26 12.19
CA VAL A 193 10.96 3.14 11.05
C VAL A 193 10.70 4.56 11.56
N PRO A 194 11.61 5.51 11.34
CA PRO A 194 11.45 6.88 11.85
C PRO A 194 10.36 7.65 11.10
N LYS A 195 10.25 7.48 9.77
CA LYS A 195 9.22 8.12 8.94
C LYS A 195 8.80 7.21 7.79
N ALA A 196 7.55 7.33 7.36
CA ALA A 196 7.02 6.60 6.21
C ALA A 196 6.14 7.47 5.30
N TYR A 197 6.07 7.11 4.03
CA TYR A 197 4.98 7.52 3.14
C TYR A 197 3.76 6.67 3.44
N LEU A 198 2.59 7.29 3.59
CA LEU A 198 1.34 6.57 3.81
C LEU A 198 0.60 6.42 2.48
N VAL A 199 0.28 5.19 2.12
CA VAL A 199 -0.56 4.88 0.96
C VAL A 199 -1.79 4.14 1.46
N ALA A 200 -2.97 4.69 1.19
CA ALA A 200 -4.21 4.18 1.74
C ALA A 200 -5.34 4.11 0.70
N LYS A 201 -6.35 3.30 0.99
CA LYS A 201 -7.57 3.17 0.17
C LYS A 201 -8.79 2.97 1.04
N ASP A 202 -9.95 3.45 0.58
CA ASP A 202 -11.24 3.21 1.24
C ASP A 202 -11.17 3.55 2.76
N PHE A 203 -11.46 2.58 3.63
CA PHE A 203 -11.44 2.70 5.08
C PHE A 203 -10.08 3.14 5.64
N GLY A 204 -8.98 2.72 5.00
CA GLY A 204 -7.62 3.08 5.42
C GLY A 204 -7.29 4.56 5.23
N ALA A 205 -8.05 5.31 4.42
CA ALA A 205 -7.76 6.71 4.14
C ALA A 205 -7.95 7.62 5.37
N MET A 206 -9.03 7.41 6.13
CA MET A 206 -9.32 8.20 7.34
C MET A 206 -8.21 8.11 8.40
N PRO A 207 -7.76 6.91 8.84
CA PRO A 207 -6.64 6.84 9.78
C PRO A 207 -5.33 7.34 9.18
N ALA A 208 -5.11 7.24 7.87
CA ALA A 208 -3.91 7.80 7.22
C ALA A 208 -3.84 9.33 7.35
N TYR A 209 -4.96 10.02 7.08
CA TYR A 209 -5.05 11.47 7.21
C TYR A 209 -4.88 11.92 8.66
N ASP A 210 -5.59 11.29 9.58
CA ASP A 210 -5.51 11.63 11.00
C ASP A 210 -4.10 11.38 11.56
N PHE A 211 -3.47 10.26 11.19
CA PHE A 211 -2.08 9.95 11.57
C PHE A 211 -1.13 11.04 11.09
N ALA A 212 -1.23 11.47 9.83
CA ALA A 212 -0.35 12.49 9.28
C ALA A 212 -0.50 13.86 9.95
N LEU A 213 -1.74 14.22 10.33
CA LEU A 213 -2.01 15.46 11.05
C LEU A 213 -1.48 15.43 12.49
N ARG A 214 -1.57 14.28 13.17
CA ARG A 214 -1.13 14.13 14.57
C ARG A 214 0.37 13.82 14.69
N HIS A 215 0.95 13.18 13.69
CA HIS A 215 2.34 12.76 13.66
C HIS A 215 3.09 13.28 12.42
N PRO A 216 3.13 14.60 12.18
CA PRO A 216 3.82 15.17 11.00
C PRO A 216 5.31 14.81 10.99
N ASN A 217 5.93 14.60 12.16
CA ASN A 217 7.31 14.16 12.29
C ASN A 217 7.54 12.66 11.99
N ARG A 218 6.47 11.89 11.73
CA ARG A 218 6.50 10.47 11.37
C ARG A 218 6.02 10.21 9.94
N THR A 219 5.58 11.24 9.24
CA THR A 219 4.98 11.12 7.91
C THR A 219 5.78 11.91 6.87
N CYS A 220 6.20 11.23 5.81
CA CYS A 220 6.84 11.88 4.65
C CYS A 220 5.79 12.47 3.70
N GLY A 221 4.66 11.80 3.53
CA GLY A 221 3.56 12.23 2.68
C GLY A 221 2.40 11.23 2.73
N VAL A 222 1.23 11.63 2.25
CA VAL A 222 0.01 10.80 2.24
C VAL A 222 -0.57 10.72 0.85
N MET A 223 -0.94 9.52 0.42
CA MET A 223 -1.59 9.23 -0.85
C MET A 223 -2.81 8.35 -0.57
N CYS A 224 -3.99 8.83 -0.92
CA CYS A 224 -5.24 8.09 -0.69
C CYS A 224 -5.96 7.82 -2.00
N LEU A 225 -6.44 6.59 -2.16
CA LEU A 225 -7.22 6.14 -3.31
C LEU A 225 -8.70 6.06 -2.90
N GLY A 226 -9.56 6.75 -3.66
CA GLY A 226 -11.02 6.67 -3.54
C GLY A 226 -11.67 7.62 -2.52
N ILE A 227 -11.05 7.89 -1.38
CA ILE A 227 -11.62 8.79 -0.34
C ILE A 227 -10.85 10.12 -0.30
N PRO A 228 -11.52 11.26 -0.60
CA PRO A 228 -10.88 12.57 -0.52
C PRO A 228 -10.55 12.94 0.93
N PHE A 229 -9.68 13.94 1.11
CA PHE A 229 -9.38 14.47 2.44
C PHE A 229 -10.65 15.07 3.06
N LEU A 230 -11.07 14.51 4.20
CA LEU A 230 -12.24 14.96 4.96
C LEU A 230 -11.79 15.35 6.38
N HIS A 231 -11.76 16.64 6.65
CA HIS A 231 -11.50 17.15 7.99
C HIS A 231 -12.74 17.00 8.87
N GLY A 232 -12.64 16.30 10.01
CA GLY A 232 -13.73 16.20 11.00
C GLY A 232 -14.47 14.86 11.08
N GLY A 233 -14.06 13.87 10.29
CA GLY A 233 -14.59 12.49 10.37
C GLY A 233 -15.99 12.32 9.81
N SER A 234 -16.18 11.33 8.93
CA SER A 234 -17.51 10.91 8.50
C SER A 234 -18.14 10.02 9.57
N SER A 235 -19.30 10.42 10.10
CA SER A 235 -20.00 9.57 11.06
C SER A 235 -20.82 8.49 10.36
N PHE A 236 -20.39 7.24 10.47
CA PHE A 236 -21.17 6.08 9.99
C PHE A 236 -22.52 5.90 10.71
N THR A 237 -22.81 6.62 11.80
CA THR A 237 -24.15 6.63 12.42
C THR A 237 -25.17 7.44 11.62
N ALA A 238 -24.72 8.34 10.75
CA ALA A 238 -25.60 9.18 9.93
C ALA A 238 -25.96 8.54 8.58
N MET A 239 -25.40 7.37 8.26
CA MET A 239 -25.62 6.69 6.98
C MET A 239 -26.98 5.99 6.91
N PRO A 240 -27.65 5.96 5.74
CA PRO A 240 -28.92 5.27 5.56
C PRO A 240 -28.83 3.78 5.86
N GLU A 241 -29.92 3.17 6.36
CA GLU A 241 -30.01 1.76 6.79
C GLU A 241 -29.53 0.73 5.74
N GLY A 242 -29.61 1.07 4.45
CA GLY A 242 -29.15 0.23 3.33
C GLY A 242 -27.69 0.45 2.89
N PHE A 243 -26.94 1.35 3.52
CA PHE A 243 -25.52 1.54 3.19
C PHE A 243 -24.79 0.21 3.44
N TYR A 244 -24.13 -0.35 2.42
CA TYR A 244 -23.70 -1.76 2.45
C TYR A 244 -22.75 -2.08 3.60
N ILE A 245 -21.93 -1.13 4.05
CA ILE A 245 -21.11 -1.28 5.27
C ILE A 245 -21.99 -1.54 6.50
N LEU A 246 -23.21 -0.98 6.54
CA LEU A 246 -24.24 -1.32 7.52
C LEU A 246 -24.92 -2.66 7.26
N ARG A 247 -24.97 -3.19 6.03
CA ARG A 247 -25.39 -4.59 5.80
C ARG A 247 -24.38 -5.58 6.35
N TRP A 248 -23.13 -5.16 6.41
CA TRP A 248 -22.09 -5.83 7.19
C TRP A 248 -22.11 -5.43 8.67
N ARG A 249 -22.96 -4.51 9.14
CA ARG A 249 -23.38 -4.48 10.56
C ARG A 249 -24.41 -5.59 10.72
N VAL A 250 -24.21 -6.50 11.67
CA VAL A 250 -25.30 -7.41 12.03
C VAL A 250 -26.27 -6.68 12.95
N PHE A 251 -27.53 -6.66 12.52
CA PHE A 251 -28.67 -6.26 13.36
C PHE A 251 -28.60 -7.00 14.69
N THR A 252 -28.52 -6.24 15.78
CA THR A 252 -29.00 -6.75 17.07
C THR A 252 -30.52 -6.68 16.97
N LEU A 253 -31.15 -7.80 16.59
CA LEU A 253 -32.52 -8.02 17.02
C LEU A 253 -32.45 -8.10 18.55
N THR A 254 -33.26 -7.23 19.17
CA THR A 254 -33.55 -7.12 20.60
C THR A 254 -33.58 -8.44 21.34
#